data_AF-A0A1F9TSI4-F1
#
_entry.id   AF-A0A1F9TSI4-F1
#
_cell.length_a   1.000
_cell.length_b   1.000
_cell.length_c   1.000
_cell.angle_alpha   90.00
_cell.angle_beta   90.00
_cell.angle_gamma   90.00
#
_symmetry.space_group_name_H-M   'P 1'
#
loop_
_entity.id
_entity.type
_entity.pdbx_description
1 polymer ?
#
loop_
_entity_poly.entity_id
_entity_poly.type
_entity_poly.pdbx_seq_one_letter_code
_entity_poly.pdbx_strand_id
1 'polypeptide(L)'
;MKNLMKFSAAALAAFNLISVAAANGAVLGDSGYSLEGVETPAVSAPASAAQEQAAPELDLFSYFGYGVAPRASELQMEQGFNKGLADTVFSINLDTIKNAYLKPAVAFTTGAGTKVHVSGSKASNCPDGGNSCADKDKFFLVLTTSRNESYFVRGTEIINWGIFMSGSKTVTIDGEKFVVKIKANASTPENSMLEIKGPRGMALNTSLKSVGDGVAAKGVDVKLAKNYKLAYGNEIVQGPQGARFTDKTLVLLIPFPVVDATSYFIFKTSDIKPAGVTFPSFEAGYGFKLNGSQFDIYKL
;
A
#
# COMPACT_ATOMS: atom_id res chain seq x y z
N MET A 1 -58.72 29.30 13.20
CA MET A 1 -58.67 29.73 14.61
C MET A 1 -57.41 29.15 15.23
N LYS A 2 -56.56 30.02 15.81
CA LYS A 2 -55.66 29.83 16.97
C LYS A 2 -54.65 28.65 16.92
N ASN A 3 -53.34 28.79 17.16
CA ASN A 3 -52.56 29.87 17.74
C ASN A 3 -51.04 29.59 17.63
N LEU A 4 -50.27 30.69 17.50
CA LEU A 4 -48.94 31.04 18.08
C LEU A 4 -47.74 30.09 17.85
N MET A 5 -46.71 30.46 17.07
CA MET A 5 -45.63 31.45 17.35
C MET A 5 -44.95 31.35 18.73
N LYS A 6 -43.65 31.03 18.74
CA LYS A 6 -42.64 31.73 19.55
C LYS A 6 -41.30 31.83 18.80
N PHE A 7 -40.85 33.07 18.68
CA PHE A 7 -39.51 33.54 18.32
C PHE A 7 -38.50 33.26 19.44
N SER A 8 -37.20 33.22 19.12
CA SER A 8 -36.19 34.17 19.66
C SER A 8 -34.84 34.01 18.97
N ALA A 9 -34.25 35.16 18.66
CA ALA A 9 -32.94 35.39 18.06
C ALA A 9 -31.89 35.75 19.14
N ALA A 10 -30.68 36.07 18.67
CA ALA A 10 -29.49 36.64 19.35
C ALA A 10 -28.46 35.58 19.84
N ALA A 11 -27.14 35.78 19.74
CA ALA A 11 -26.32 36.80 19.09
C ALA A 11 -24.84 36.31 19.04
N LEU A 12 -24.08 36.88 18.10
CA LEU A 12 -22.64 37.17 18.07
C LEU A 12 -21.65 36.36 18.91
N ALA A 13 -20.63 35.83 18.23
CA ALA A 13 -19.24 36.18 18.56
C ALA A 13 -18.38 36.13 17.28
N ALA A 14 -17.89 37.29 16.87
CA ALA A 14 -16.86 37.47 15.87
C ALA A 14 -15.49 37.26 16.52
N PHE A 15 -14.56 36.61 15.83
CA PHE A 15 -13.13 36.87 16.02
C PHE A 15 -12.44 36.89 14.65
N ASN A 16 -12.07 38.10 14.27
CA ASN A 16 -11.03 38.40 13.29
C ASN A 16 -9.69 37.87 13.80
N LEU A 17 -8.86 37.31 12.91
CA LEU A 17 -7.41 37.49 12.91
C LEU A 17 -6.90 37.25 11.48
N ILE A 18 -6.80 38.33 10.71
CA ILE A 18 -5.83 38.50 9.63
C ILE A 18 -4.51 38.91 10.29
N SER A 19 -3.39 38.30 9.92
CA SER A 19 -2.04 38.90 9.86
C SER A 19 -1.02 37.82 9.47
N VAL A 20 0.08 38.04 8.75
CA VAL A 20 0.59 39.05 7.81
C VAL A 20 1.81 38.35 7.21
N ALA A 21 2.02 38.49 5.90
CA ALA A 21 3.28 38.14 5.25
C ALA A 21 4.37 39.13 5.67
N ALA A 22 5.54 38.65 6.09
CA ALA A 22 6.71 39.51 6.27
C ALA A 22 7.83 39.08 5.31
N ALA A 23 8.09 39.95 4.34
CA ALA A 23 9.27 39.94 3.50
C ALA A 23 10.27 40.98 4.02
N ASN A 24 11.54 40.60 3.96
CA ASN A 24 12.76 41.39 3.76
C ASN A 24 13.10 42.60 4.66
N GLY A 25 14.38 42.67 5.00
CA GLY A 25 15.11 43.94 4.98
C GLY A 25 16.01 44.16 6.18
N ALA A 26 17.29 43.87 6.00
CA ALA A 26 18.38 44.32 6.84
C ALA A 26 18.49 45.87 6.86
N VAL A 27 19.25 46.40 7.83
CA VAL A 27 20.36 47.39 7.67
C VAL A 27 20.46 48.35 8.86
N LEU A 28 21.62 48.25 9.56
CA LEU A 28 22.43 49.27 10.29
C LEU A 28 21.77 50.07 11.44
N GLY A 29 22.45 50.42 12.52
CA GLY A 29 23.85 50.33 12.90
C GLY A 29 24.09 51.18 14.16
N ASP A 30 25.14 50.81 14.89
CA ASP A 30 26.03 51.64 15.71
C ASP A 30 25.43 52.67 16.70
N SER A 31 25.43 52.29 17.98
CA SER A 31 25.62 53.25 19.08
C SER A 31 26.27 52.53 20.26
N GLY A 32 27.58 52.73 20.39
CA GLY A 32 28.39 52.23 21.50
C GLY A 32 27.89 52.76 22.85
N TYR A 33 27.49 51.82 23.72
CA TYR A 33 27.44 52.01 25.16
C TYR A 33 27.94 50.72 25.81
N SER A 34 29.06 50.84 26.52
CA SER A 34 29.59 49.81 27.42
C SER A 34 28.71 49.77 28.67
N LEU A 35 28.14 48.60 28.97
CA LEU A 35 27.51 48.29 30.24
C LEU A 35 28.09 46.97 30.74
N GLU A 36 29.29 47.05 31.32
CA GLU A 36 29.76 46.07 32.28
C GLU A 36 28.78 46.05 33.48
N GLY A 37 28.32 44.87 33.86
CA GLY A 37 27.64 44.67 35.15
C GLY A 37 26.12 44.62 35.13
N VAL A 38 25.52 43.72 34.33
CA VAL A 38 24.17 43.19 34.59
C VAL A 38 24.21 41.67 34.44
N GLU A 39 24.09 40.96 35.55
CA GLU A 39 23.89 39.50 35.55
C GLU A 39 22.56 39.18 34.87
N THR A 40 22.62 38.68 33.64
CA THR A 40 21.48 38.09 32.96
C THR A 40 21.14 36.74 33.62
N PRO A 41 19.88 36.49 34.01
CA PRO A 41 19.47 35.17 34.47
C PRO A 41 19.76 34.13 33.39
N ALA A 42 20.35 33.01 33.76
CA ALA A 42 20.58 31.89 32.85
C ALA A 42 19.25 31.50 32.20
N VAL A 43 19.13 31.74 30.89
CA VAL A 43 18.01 31.27 30.08
C VAL A 43 18.02 29.75 30.17
N SER A 44 17.03 29.21 30.86
CA SER A 44 16.74 27.79 30.92
C SER A 44 16.70 27.25 29.49
N ALA A 45 17.58 26.27 29.22
CA ALA A 45 17.60 25.56 27.95
C ALA A 45 16.18 25.11 27.59
N PRO A 46 15.77 25.19 26.31
CA PRO A 46 14.44 24.75 25.90
C PRO A 46 14.25 23.31 26.35
N ALA A 47 13.19 23.10 27.13
CA ALA A 47 12.74 21.78 27.52
C ALA A 47 12.65 20.95 26.24
N SER A 48 13.51 19.93 26.15
CA SER A 48 13.50 18.92 25.10
C SER A 48 12.04 18.56 24.86
N ALA A 49 11.55 18.85 23.66
CA ALA A 49 10.21 18.46 23.25
C ALA A 49 10.05 17.00 23.68
N ALA A 50 9.13 16.78 24.61
CA ALA A 50 8.76 15.45 25.03
C ALA A 50 8.53 14.67 23.73
N GLN A 51 9.32 13.61 23.52
CA GLN A 51 9.04 12.66 22.46
C GLN A 51 7.58 12.27 22.66
N GLU A 52 6.73 12.76 21.76
CA GLU A 52 5.42 12.22 21.54
C GLU A 52 5.68 10.74 21.32
N GLN A 53 5.39 9.94 22.35
CA GLN A 53 5.40 8.50 22.26
C GLN A 53 4.32 8.19 21.22
N ALA A 54 4.75 8.10 19.97
CA ALA A 54 3.93 7.66 18.87
C ALA A 54 3.26 6.38 19.36
N ALA A 55 1.93 6.41 19.42
CA ALA A 55 1.14 5.24 19.70
C ALA A 55 1.68 4.10 18.82
N PRO A 56 1.87 2.88 19.36
CA PRO A 56 2.45 1.78 18.59
C PRO A 56 1.75 1.69 17.24
N GLU A 57 2.55 1.87 16.17
CA GLU A 57 2.07 1.96 14.80
C GLU A 57 1.56 0.58 14.37
N LEU A 58 0.27 0.33 14.62
CA LEU A 58 -0.33 -0.96 14.35
C LEU A 58 -0.48 -1.16 12.83
N ASP A 59 0.29 -2.10 12.28
CA ASP A 59 0.27 -2.41 10.85
C ASP A 59 -0.81 -3.45 10.52
N LEU A 60 -2.02 -2.96 10.27
CA LEU A 60 -3.18 -3.75 9.81
C LEU A 60 -2.95 -4.42 8.45
N PHE A 61 -1.95 -3.98 7.68
CA PHE A 61 -1.71 -4.42 6.32
C PHE A 61 -0.55 -5.43 6.22
N SER A 62 0.07 -5.77 7.36
CA SER A 62 1.11 -6.79 7.45
C SER A 62 0.68 -8.16 6.88
N TYR A 63 -0.62 -8.48 6.82
CA TYR A 63 -1.15 -9.69 6.16
C TYR A 63 -1.06 -9.68 4.62
N PHE A 64 -0.93 -8.51 4.03
CA PHE A 64 -0.54 -8.36 2.62
C PHE A 64 0.98 -8.44 2.44
N GLY A 65 1.71 -8.57 3.56
CA GLY A 65 3.14 -8.76 3.68
C GLY A 65 3.99 -7.48 3.56
N TYR A 66 5.25 -7.62 3.97
CA TYR A 66 6.28 -6.63 3.69
C TYR A 66 6.96 -6.98 2.37
N GLY A 67 6.89 -6.06 1.42
CA GLY A 67 7.49 -6.26 0.11
C GLY A 67 9.00 -6.08 0.21
N VAL A 68 9.76 -7.16 0.13
CA VAL A 68 11.21 -7.13 0.00
C VAL A 68 11.53 -7.17 -1.49
N ALA A 69 12.39 -6.27 -1.98
CA ALA A 69 12.86 -6.28 -3.36
C ALA A 69 14.32 -6.77 -3.42
N PRO A 70 14.56 -8.06 -3.70
CA PRO A 70 15.92 -8.59 -3.86
C PRO A 70 16.66 -7.88 -5.00
N ARG A 71 17.97 -7.69 -4.83
CA ARG A 71 18.82 -7.14 -5.89
C ARG A 71 19.23 -8.26 -6.85
N ALA A 72 19.02 -8.03 -8.14
CA ALA A 72 19.53 -8.92 -9.18
C ALA A 72 21.05 -8.87 -9.23
N SER A 73 21.68 -10.02 -9.44
CA SER A 73 23.07 -10.16 -9.84
C SER A 73 23.14 -10.89 -11.17
N GLU A 74 24.08 -10.51 -12.02
CA GLU A 74 24.35 -11.25 -13.24
C GLU A 74 24.76 -12.68 -12.89
N LEU A 75 24.31 -13.64 -13.70
CA LEU A 75 24.73 -15.02 -13.60
C LEU A 75 26.20 -15.08 -14.06
N GLN A 76 27.14 -15.24 -13.12
CA GLN A 76 28.53 -15.50 -13.47
C GLN A 76 28.62 -16.90 -14.08
N MET A 77 28.69 -16.96 -15.41
CA MET A 77 29.02 -18.19 -16.12
C MET A 77 30.54 -18.42 -15.99
N GLU A 78 30.98 -19.00 -14.87
CA GLU A 78 32.34 -19.52 -14.80
C GLU A 78 32.52 -20.57 -15.90
N GLN A 79 33.64 -20.49 -16.64
CA GLN A 79 33.99 -21.39 -17.73
C GLN A 79 33.90 -22.85 -17.26
N GLY A 80 32.83 -23.55 -17.64
CA GLY A 80 32.58 -24.96 -17.28
C GLY A 80 31.22 -25.22 -16.61
N PHE A 81 30.53 -24.19 -16.08
CA PHE A 81 29.19 -24.34 -15.49
C PHE A 81 28.08 -24.17 -16.55
N ASN A 82 28.07 -25.05 -17.56
CA ASN A 82 26.85 -25.28 -18.36
C ASN A 82 25.79 -26.12 -17.59
N LYS A 83 26.08 -26.48 -16.33
CA LYS A 83 25.23 -27.35 -15.52
C LYS A 83 23.98 -26.68 -14.92
N GLY A 84 23.89 -25.35 -14.92
CA GLY A 84 22.75 -24.64 -14.29
C GLY A 84 21.55 -24.38 -15.19
N LEU A 85 21.69 -24.39 -16.53
CA LEU A 85 20.60 -23.99 -17.43
C LEU A 85 19.71 -25.13 -17.92
N ALA A 86 20.13 -26.37 -17.69
CA ALA A 86 19.40 -27.56 -18.13
C ALA A 86 18.45 -28.13 -17.06
N ASP A 87 18.50 -27.64 -15.81
CA ASP A 87 17.63 -28.07 -14.71
C ASP A 87 16.58 -27.00 -14.41
N THR A 88 15.79 -26.64 -15.44
CA THR A 88 14.61 -25.80 -15.28
C THR A 88 13.60 -26.56 -14.42
N VAL A 89 13.41 -26.07 -13.20
CA VAL A 89 12.48 -26.66 -12.23
C VAL A 89 11.07 -26.11 -12.37
N PHE A 90 10.93 -24.88 -12.86
CA PHE A 90 9.64 -24.27 -13.19
C PHE A 90 9.75 -23.50 -14.49
N SER A 91 8.70 -23.60 -15.31
CA SER A 91 8.56 -22.89 -16.57
C SER A 91 7.12 -22.39 -16.64
N ILE A 92 6.92 -21.09 -16.53
CA ILE A 92 5.61 -20.45 -16.35
C ILE A 92 5.41 -19.40 -17.43
N ASN A 93 4.32 -19.51 -18.21
CA ASN A 93 3.90 -18.45 -19.11
C ASN A 93 3.17 -17.36 -18.32
N LEU A 94 3.88 -16.27 -18.02
CA LEU A 94 3.40 -15.18 -17.18
C LEU A 94 2.14 -14.49 -17.72
N ASP A 95 1.94 -14.43 -19.05
CA ASP A 95 0.75 -13.79 -19.62
C ASP A 95 -0.55 -14.47 -19.21
N THR A 96 -0.50 -15.78 -18.97
CA THR A 96 -1.68 -16.57 -18.54
C THR A 96 -2.14 -16.23 -17.11
N ILE A 97 -1.26 -15.62 -16.31
CA ILE A 97 -1.51 -15.29 -14.90
C ILE A 97 -1.42 -13.79 -14.61
N LYS A 98 -1.24 -12.97 -15.66
CA LYS A 98 -1.10 -11.53 -15.54
C LYS A 98 -2.31 -10.92 -14.85
N ASN A 99 -2.04 -10.23 -13.74
CA ASN A 99 -3.04 -9.57 -12.89
C ASN A 99 -4.14 -10.50 -12.36
N ALA A 100 -3.97 -11.83 -12.41
CA ALA A 100 -4.99 -12.79 -11.95
C ALA A 100 -5.30 -12.62 -10.46
N TYR A 101 -4.32 -12.17 -9.68
CA TYR A 101 -4.44 -11.86 -8.25
C TYR A 101 -5.40 -10.70 -7.94
N LEU A 102 -5.74 -9.86 -8.93
CA LEU A 102 -6.75 -8.80 -8.78
C LEU A 102 -8.19 -9.31 -8.85
N LYS A 103 -8.38 -10.58 -9.27
CA LYS A 103 -9.70 -11.23 -9.37
C LYS A 103 -9.83 -12.43 -8.42
N PRO A 104 -9.61 -12.27 -7.10
CA PRO A 104 -9.79 -13.34 -6.12
C PRO A 104 -11.27 -13.73 -6.01
N ALA A 105 -11.56 -14.79 -5.24
CA ALA A 105 -12.93 -15.24 -5.00
C ALA A 105 -13.75 -14.22 -4.16
N VAL A 106 -13.07 -13.42 -3.34
CA VAL A 106 -13.67 -12.33 -2.55
C VAL A 106 -14.25 -11.29 -3.50
N ALA A 107 -15.57 -11.25 -3.60
CA ALA A 107 -16.28 -10.43 -4.57
C ALA A 107 -17.72 -10.15 -4.14
N PHE A 108 -18.32 -9.13 -4.76
CA PHE A 108 -19.75 -8.83 -4.71
C PHE A 108 -20.28 -8.56 -6.11
N THR A 109 -21.60 -8.38 -6.25
CA THR A 109 -22.25 -8.11 -7.54
C THR A 109 -23.04 -6.80 -7.48
N THR A 110 -22.91 -5.95 -8.49
CA THR A 110 -23.68 -4.70 -8.62
C THR A 110 -25.14 -4.97 -8.97
N GLY A 111 -26.02 -3.97 -8.87
CA GLY A 111 -27.41 -4.11 -9.32
C GLY A 111 -27.54 -4.39 -10.83
N ALA A 112 -26.54 -4.00 -11.62
CA ALA A 112 -26.44 -4.31 -13.06
C ALA A 112 -25.88 -5.71 -13.36
N GLY A 113 -25.52 -6.51 -12.36
CA GLY A 113 -24.98 -7.86 -12.53
C GLY A 113 -23.46 -7.93 -12.73
N THR A 114 -22.73 -6.81 -12.65
CA THR A 114 -21.28 -6.80 -12.74
C THR A 114 -20.66 -7.40 -11.49
N LYS A 115 -19.81 -8.42 -11.65
CA LYS A 115 -19.03 -8.97 -10.53
C LYS A 115 -17.84 -8.04 -10.24
N VAL A 116 -17.69 -7.64 -8.99
CA VAL A 116 -16.60 -6.79 -8.50
C VAL A 116 -15.75 -7.60 -7.53
N HIS A 117 -14.52 -7.89 -7.94
CA HIS A 117 -13.54 -8.60 -7.13
C HIS A 117 -12.78 -7.62 -6.24
N VAL A 118 -12.46 -8.06 -5.03
CA VAL A 118 -11.78 -7.24 -4.02
C VAL A 118 -10.44 -7.85 -3.70
N SER A 119 -9.38 -7.10 -3.98
CA SER A 119 -7.99 -7.50 -3.74
C SER A 119 -7.24 -6.42 -2.96
N GLY A 120 -6.07 -6.75 -2.42
CA GLY A 120 -5.15 -5.79 -1.83
C GLY A 120 -3.83 -5.77 -2.60
N SER A 121 -3.20 -4.61 -2.70
CA SER A 121 -1.88 -4.46 -3.32
C SER A 121 -1.13 -3.25 -2.76
N LYS A 122 0.19 -3.22 -2.97
CA LYS A 122 1.05 -2.11 -2.56
C LYS A 122 1.55 -1.36 -3.80
N ALA A 123 1.47 -0.04 -3.76
CA ALA A 123 2.08 0.80 -4.77
C ALA A 123 3.61 0.84 -4.60
N SER A 124 4.33 1.02 -5.70
CA SER A 124 5.80 1.11 -5.69
C SER A 124 6.33 2.43 -5.14
N ASN A 125 5.49 3.46 -5.06
CA ASN A 125 5.84 4.79 -4.60
C ASN A 125 4.85 5.31 -3.54
N CYS A 126 5.22 6.42 -2.92
CA CYS A 126 4.47 7.12 -1.90
C CYS A 126 3.40 8.06 -2.49
N PRO A 127 2.42 8.50 -1.68
CA PRO A 127 1.35 9.41 -2.11
C PRO A 127 1.81 10.71 -2.79
N ASP A 128 2.97 11.22 -2.39
CA ASP A 128 3.62 12.42 -2.92
C ASP A 128 4.42 12.17 -4.21
N GLY A 129 4.47 10.93 -4.69
CA GLY A 129 5.29 10.50 -5.81
C GLY A 129 6.70 10.06 -5.43
N GLY A 130 7.13 10.29 -4.19
CA GLY A 130 8.44 9.91 -3.66
C GLY A 130 8.52 8.44 -3.24
N ASN A 131 9.57 8.09 -2.51
CA ASN A 131 9.78 6.72 -1.99
C ASN A 131 9.85 6.67 -0.45
N SER A 132 9.76 7.81 0.22
CA SER A 132 9.91 7.94 1.68
C SER A 132 8.54 8.08 2.34
N CYS A 133 7.95 6.96 2.73
CA CYS A 133 6.74 6.86 3.53
C CYS A 133 6.66 5.46 4.13
N ALA A 134 5.82 5.28 5.14
CA ALA A 134 5.60 3.98 5.73
C ALA A 134 4.91 3.04 4.71
N ASP A 135 5.18 1.75 4.83
CA ASP A 135 4.63 0.74 3.91
C ASP A 135 3.10 0.68 3.90
N LYS A 136 2.47 1.02 5.03
CA LYS A 136 1.00 1.18 5.16
C LYS A 136 0.44 2.28 4.24
N ASP A 137 1.22 3.32 3.95
CA ASP A 137 0.81 4.45 3.11
C ASP A 137 0.87 4.11 1.62
N LYS A 138 1.45 2.95 1.29
CA LYS A 138 1.50 2.38 -0.06
C LYS A 138 0.37 1.39 -0.32
N PHE A 139 -0.41 1.00 0.70
CA PHE A 139 -1.43 -0.02 0.56
C PHE A 139 -2.73 0.49 -0.08
N PHE A 140 -3.28 -0.31 -0.98
CA PHE A 140 -4.57 -0.12 -1.63
C PHE A 140 -5.42 -1.37 -1.55
N LEU A 141 -6.72 -1.17 -1.35
CA LEU A 141 -7.72 -2.09 -1.88
C LEU A 141 -7.94 -1.76 -3.36
N VAL A 142 -7.95 -2.80 -4.18
CA VAL A 142 -8.23 -2.70 -5.61
C VAL A 142 -9.53 -3.46 -5.89
N LEU A 143 -10.55 -2.71 -6.32
CA LEU A 143 -11.83 -3.24 -6.77
C LEU A 143 -11.75 -3.44 -8.29
N THR A 144 -11.76 -4.69 -8.74
CA THR A 144 -11.65 -5.01 -10.18
C THR A 144 -12.93 -5.65 -10.68
N THR A 145 -13.55 -5.04 -11.69
CA THR A 145 -14.79 -5.56 -12.27
C THR A 145 -14.52 -6.75 -13.18
N SER A 146 -15.54 -7.55 -13.46
CA SER A 146 -15.48 -8.61 -14.48
C SER A 146 -15.09 -8.06 -15.86
N ARG A 147 -15.36 -6.78 -16.12
CA ARG A 147 -14.97 -6.04 -17.33
C ARG A 147 -13.52 -5.50 -17.33
N ASN A 148 -12.71 -5.82 -16.30
CA ASN A 148 -11.34 -5.32 -16.11
C ASN A 148 -11.21 -3.82 -15.80
N GLU A 149 -12.27 -3.16 -15.34
CA GLU A 149 -12.14 -1.82 -14.78
C GLU A 149 -11.61 -1.94 -13.35
N SER A 150 -10.64 -1.11 -12.97
CA SER A 150 -10.06 -1.11 -11.63
C SER A 150 -10.25 0.22 -10.93
N TYR A 151 -10.66 0.15 -9.67
CA TYR A 151 -10.87 1.29 -8.80
C TYR A 151 -9.97 1.12 -7.57
N PHE A 152 -9.20 2.16 -7.26
CA PHE A 152 -8.22 2.13 -6.19
C PHE A 152 -8.73 2.86 -4.96
N VAL A 153 -8.65 2.21 -3.81
CA VAL A 153 -9.03 2.78 -2.52
C VAL A 153 -7.83 2.69 -1.59
N ARG A 154 -7.23 3.83 -1.26
CA ARG A 154 -6.07 3.89 -0.37
C ARG A 154 -6.49 3.39 1.02
N GLY A 155 -5.73 2.45 1.58
CA GLY A 155 -6.06 1.83 2.88
C GLY A 155 -6.23 2.86 3.99
N THR A 156 -5.30 3.81 4.10
CA THR A 156 -5.32 4.85 5.14
C THR A 156 -6.52 5.79 5.06
N GLU A 157 -7.18 5.93 3.90
CA GLU A 157 -8.40 6.76 3.76
C GLU A 157 -9.65 6.09 4.33
N ILE A 158 -9.63 4.76 4.49
CA ILE A 158 -10.82 3.97 4.83
C ILE A 158 -10.73 3.27 6.18
N ILE A 159 -9.60 3.37 6.88
CA ILE A 159 -9.47 2.80 8.22
C ILE A 159 -10.24 3.64 9.23
N ASN A 160 -11.06 2.96 10.02
CA ASN A 160 -11.73 3.49 11.18
C ASN A 160 -11.06 2.94 12.45
N TRP A 161 -10.40 3.81 13.21
CA TRP A 161 -9.59 3.51 14.41
C TRP A 161 -10.37 3.66 15.73
N GLY A 162 -11.71 3.54 15.70
CA GLY A 162 -12.56 3.61 16.89
C GLY A 162 -13.78 4.52 16.71
N ILE A 163 -14.50 4.80 17.79
CA ILE A 163 -15.79 5.55 17.75
C ILE A 163 -15.70 6.98 17.17
N PHE A 164 -14.51 7.58 17.06
CA PHE A 164 -14.33 9.00 16.68
C PHE A 164 -13.61 9.25 15.35
N MET A 165 -12.99 8.25 14.72
CA MET A 165 -12.28 8.41 13.45
C MET A 165 -12.93 7.57 12.36
N SER A 166 -13.71 8.19 11.47
CA SER A 166 -14.45 7.47 10.43
C SER A 166 -13.82 7.63 9.03
N GLY A 167 -12.80 6.82 8.76
CA GLY A 167 -12.30 6.65 7.39
C GLY A 167 -13.36 5.97 6.52
N SER A 168 -13.58 6.50 5.31
CA SER A 168 -14.38 5.84 4.28
C SER A 168 -14.14 6.43 2.90
N LYS A 169 -14.33 5.61 1.86
CA LYS A 169 -14.25 6.06 0.47
C LYS A 169 -15.50 5.63 -0.27
N THR A 170 -16.06 6.53 -1.07
CA THR A 170 -17.13 6.17 -2.01
C THR A 170 -16.52 5.93 -3.38
N VAL A 171 -16.84 4.78 -3.98
CA VAL A 171 -16.50 4.43 -5.35
C VAL A 171 -17.80 4.28 -6.14
N THR A 172 -17.86 4.80 -7.35
CA THR A 172 -19.02 4.66 -8.24
C THR A 172 -18.72 3.58 -9.28
N ILE A 173 -19.52 2.52 -9.32
CA ILE A 173 -19.40 1.40 -10.27
C ILE A 173 -20.78 1.17 -10.87
N ASP A 174 -20.90 1.12 -12.21
CA ASP A 174 -22.19 1.03 -12.91
C ASP A 174 -23.19 2.15 -12.53
N GLY A 175 -22.69 3.33 -12.17
CA GLY A 175 -23.52 4.44 -11.67
C GLY A 175 -24.01 4.27 -10.23
N GLU A 176 -23.74 3.13 -9.58
CA GLU A 176 -24.08 2.86 -8.19
C GLU A 176 -22.95 3.30 -7.25
N LYS A 177 -23.29 3.92 -6.12
CA LYS A 177 -22.33 4.34 -5.09
C LYS A 177 -22.09 3.21 -4.09
N PHE A 178 -20.82 2.83 -3.93
CA PHE A 178 -20.36 1.87 -2.94
C PHE A 178 -19.45 2.55 -1.92
N VAL A 179 -19.81 2.46 -0.64
CA VAL A 179 -19.03 3.01 0.47
C VAL A 179 -18.15 1.90 1.05
N VAL A 180 -16.83 2.10 0.97
CA VAL A 180 -15.79 1.17 1.44
C VAL A 180 -15.24 1.65 2.77
N LYS A 181 -15.18 0.75 3.75
CA LYS A 181 -14.72 1.01 5.13
C LYS A 181 -13.94 -0.17 5.67
N ILE A 182 -12.88 0.08 6.42
CA ILE A 182 -12.19 -0.91 7.25
C ILE A 182 -12.49 -0.59 8.71
N LYS A 183 -13.13 -1.52 9.41
CA LYS A 183 -13.25 -1.50 10.86
C LYS A 183 -11.99 -2.15 11.44
N ALA A 184 -11.04 -1.32 11.88
CA ALA A 184 -9.81 -1.81 12.47
C ALA A 184 -10.11 -2.43 13.85
N ASN A 185 -9.52 -3.59 14.10
CA ASN A 185 -9.47 -4.17 15.43
C ASN A 185 -8.03 -4.03 15.95
N ALA A 186 -7.83 -3.11 16.89
CA ALA A 186 -6.49 -2.79 17.37
C ALA A 186 -5.82 -3.95 18.12
N SER A 187 -6.62 -4.79 18.79
CA SER A 187 -6.14 -5.90 19.61
C SER A 187 -5.92 -7.18 18.82
N THR A 188 -6.61 -7.35 17.69
CA THR A 188 -6.47 -8.49 16.76
C THR A 188 -6.59 -8.00 15.31
N PRO A 189 -5.51 -7.42 14.75
CA PRO A 189 -5.48 -6.87 13.40
C PRO A 189 -6.05 -7.79 12.31
N GLU A 190 -5.83 -9.10 12.41
CA GLU A 190 -6.34 -10.15 11.54
C GLU A 190 -7.88 -10.19 11.45
N ASN A 191 -8.54 -9.75 12.53
CA ASN A 191 -9.99 -9.70 12.65
C ASN A 191 -10.55 -8.33 12.21
N SER A 192 -9.72 -7.45 11.68
CA SER A 192 -10.19 -6.21 11.07
C SER A 192 -11.10 -6.52 9.87
N MET A 193 -12.25 -5.86 9.82
CA MET A 193 -13.31 -6.17 8.85
C MET A 193 -13.38 -5.11 7.76
N LEU A 194 -13.34 -5.55 6.51
CA LEU A 194 -13.69 -4.78 5.33
C LEU A 194 -15.20 -4.83 5.11
N GLU A 195 -15.85 -3.67 5.14
CA GLU A 195 -17.24 -3.48 4.78
C GLU A 195 -17.36 -2.69 3.48
N ILE A 196 -18.14 -3.21 2.53
CA ILE A 196 -18.58 -2.49 1.34
C ILE A 196 -20.09 -2.41 1.36
N LYS A 197 -20.63 -1.20 1.46
CA LYS A 197 -22.08 -0.93 1.45
C LYS A 197 -22.48 -0.34 0.11
N GLY A 198 -23.40 -0.99 -0.58
CA GLY A 198 -24.02 -0.50 -1.81
C GLY A 198 -25.42 0.09 -1.56
N PRO A 199 -26.15 0.44 -2.62
CA PRO A 199 -27.48 1.04 -2.51
C PRO A 199 -28.52 0.15 -1.82
N ARG A 200 -28.35 -1.17 -1.89
CA ARG A 200 -29.26 -2.18 -1.30
C ARG A 200 -28.81 -2.67 0.08
N GLY A 201 -27.83 -2.02 0.70
CA GLY A 201 -27.27 -2.40 1.99
C GLY A 201 -25.86 -2.98 1.89
N MET A 202 -25.54 -3.95 2.73
CA MET A 202 -24.20 -4.55 2.80
C MET A 202 -23.95 -5.43 1.56
N ALA A 203 -23.02 -5.02 0.71
CA ALA A 203 -22.64 -5.76 -0.50
C ALA A 203 -21.53 -6.78 -0.22
N LEU A 204 -20.60 -6.44 0.68
CA LEU A 204 -19.53 -7.32 1.14
C LEU A 204 -19.21 -7.02 2.61
N ASN A 205 -18.94 -8.07 3.38
CA ASN A 205 -18.38 -7.99 4.72
C ASN A 205 -17.43 -9.17 4.93
N THR A 206 -16.14 -8.89 5.06
CA THR A 206 -15.08 -9.93 5.10
C THR A 206 -13.89 -9.44 5.91
N SER A 207 -13.04 -10.34 6.43
CA SER A 207 -11.82 -9.93 7.13
C SER A 207 -10.74 -9.49 6.15
N LEU A 208 -9.85 -8.59 6.57
CA LEU A 208 -8.67 -8.23 5.79
C LEU A 208 -7.78 -9.45 5.50
N LYS A 209 -7.70 -10.38 6.46
CA LYS A 209 -7.03 -11.67 6.26
C LYS A 209 -7.60 -12.44 5.07
N SER A 210 -8.92 -12.54 4.96
CA SER A 210 -9.57 -13.23 3.84
C SER A 210 -9.26 -12.58 2.49
N VAL A 211 -9.12 -11.25 2.46
CA VAL A 211 -8.69 -10.52 1.25
C VAL A 211 -7.24 -10.88 0.90
N GLY A 212 -6.32 -10.84 1.87
CA GLY A 212 -4.91 -11.20 1.68
C GLY A 212 -4.72 -12.66 1.22
N ASP A 213 -5.35 -13.60 1.93
CA ASP A 213 -5.34 -15.03 1.60
C ASP A 213 -5.89 -15.28 0.18
N GLY A 214 -6.98 -14.59 -0.18
CA GLY A 214 -7.60 -14.69 -1.49
C GLY A 214 -6.69 -14.24 -2.64
N VAL A 215 -5.88 -13.21 -2.41
CA VAL A 215 -4.87 -12.73 -3.37
C VAL A 215 -3.74 -13.76 -3.52
N ALA A 216 -3.16 -14.21 -2.40
CA ALA A 216 -2.07 -15.19 -2.41
C ALA A 216 -2.49 -16.51 -3.08
N ALA A 217 -3.70 -17.00 -2.79
CA ALA A 217 -4.22 -18.25 -3.34
C ALA A 217 -4.41 -18.23 -4.87
N LYS A 218 -4.44 -17.05 -5.52
CA LYS A 218 -4.54 -16.92 -6.98
C LYS A 218 -3.21 -17.11 -7.71
N GLY A 219 -2.08 -17.15 -6.99
CA GLY A 219 -0.78 -17.42 -7.59
C GLY A 219 -0.60 -18.88 -8.01
N VAL A 220 0.38 -19.11 -8.88
CA VAL A 220 0.84 -20.44 -9.29
C VAL A 220 1.69 -21.04 -8.18
N ASP A 221 1.53 -22.33 -7.90
CA ASP A 221 2.37 -23.03 -6.93
C ASP A 221 3.79 -23.19 -7.46
N VAL A 222 4.76 -22.71 -6.68
CA VAL A 222 6.19 -22.84 -6.95
C VAL A 222 6.86 -23.39 -5.69
N LYS A 223 7.55 -24.51 -5.81
CA LYS A 223 8.23 -25.17 -4.69
C LYS A 223 9.74 -25.12 -4.89
N LEU A 224 10.40 -24.24 -4.16
CA LEU A 224 11.85 -24.11 -4.10
C LEU A 224 12.34 -24.74 -2.79
N ALA A 225 13.15 -24.04 -1.97
CA ALA A 225 13.41 -24.49 -0.60
C ALA A 225 12.17 -24.39 0.30
N LYS A 226 11.29 -23.43 0.00
CA LYS A 226 9.95 -23.29 0.60
C LYS A 226 8.86 -23.38 -0.46
N ASN A 227 7.62 -23.49 -0.01
CA ASN A 227 6.46 -23.35 -0.90
C ASN A 227 6.15 -21.86 -1.08
N TYR A 228 5.93 -21.46 -2.33
CA TYR A 228 5.57 -20.11 -2.72
C TYR A 228 4.34 -20.13 -3.62
N LYS A 229 3.60 -19.02 -3.59
CA LYS A 229 2.67 -18.62 -4.63
C LYS A 229 3.34 -17.56 -5.49
N LEU A 230 3.49 -17.84 -6.78
CA LEU A 230 3.97 -16.90 -7.77
C LEU A 230 2.80 -16.11 -8.36
N ALA A 231 2.83 -14.80 -8.20
CA ALA A 231 1.92 -13.87 -8.86
C ALA A 231 2.69 -12.97 -9.84
N TYR A 232 2.00 -12.48 -10.87
CA TYR A 232 2.57 -11.61 -11.88
C TYR A 232 1.57 -10.53 -12.26
N GLY A 233 2.02 -9.29 -12.42
CA GLY A 233 1.14 -8.23 -12.86
C GLY A 233 1.80 -6.87 -12.97
N ASN A 234 0.96 -5.89 -13.29
CA ASN A 234 1.36 -4.52 -13.48
C ASN A 234 1.65 -3.84 -12.14
N GLU A 235 2.71 -3.06 -12.13
CA GLU A 235 3.06 -2.18 -11.04
C GLU A 235 1.94 -1.14 -10.82
N ILE A 236 1.63 -0.85 -9.56
CA ILE A 236 0.76 0.25 -9.18
C ILE A 236 1.62 1.42 -8.71
N VAL A 237 1.30 2.62 -9.18
CA VAL A 237 1.88 3.88 -8.68
C VAL A 237 0.79 4.83 -8.24
N GLN A 238 1.10 5.66 -7.26
CA GLN A 238 0.29 6.74 -6.75
C GLN A 238 0.72 8.07 -7.37
N GLY A 239 -0.25 8.97 -7.55
CA GLY A 239 -0.01 10.36 -7.88
C GLY A 239 -1.15 11.26 -7.38
N PRO A 240 -1.13 12.55 -7.73
CA PRO A 240 -2.12 13.53 -7.25
C PRO A 240 -3.56 13.18 -7.61
N GLN A 241 -3.77 12.45 -8.72
CA GLN A 241 -5.09 12.03 -9.21
C GLN A 241 -5.53 10.66 -8.66
N GLY A 242 -4.78 10.05 -7.75
CA GLY A 242 -5.02 8.70 -7.24
C GLY A 242 -3.97 7.70 -7.75
N ALA A 243 -4.30 6.40 -7.64
CA ALA A 243 -3.42 5.33 -8.10
C ALA A 243 -3.79 4.84 -9.50
N ARG A 244 -2.79 4.30 -10.22
CA ARG A 244 -2.95 3.71 -11.54
C ARG A 244 -1.96 2.56 -11.75
N PHE A 245 -2.28 1.67 -12.68
CA PHE A 245 -1.30 0.73 -13.21
C PHE A 245 -0.28 1.45 -14.10
N THR A 246 0.93 0.89 -14.15
CA THR A 246 1.95 1.22 -15.14
C THR A 246 2.18 0.03 -16.06
N ASP A 247 2.90 0.26 -17.16
CA ASP A 247 3.28 -0.82 -18.08
C ASP A 247 4.42 -1.69 -17.52
N LYS A 248 5.07 -1.26 -16.43
CA LYS A 248 6.08 -2.07 -15.75
C LYS A 248 5.39 -3.23 -15.05
N THR A 249 6.04 -4.38 -15.09
CA THR A 249 5.52 -5.59 -14.46
C THR A 249 6.42 -6.10 -13.35
N LEU A 250 5.81 -6.79 -12.41
CA LEU A 250 6.44 -7.35 -11.23
C LEU A 250 6.10 -8.84 -11.16
N VAL A 251 7.09 -9.65 -10.80
CA VAL A 251 6.88 -11.03 -10.32
C VAL A 251 6.93 -10.98 -8.80
N LEU A 252 5.95 -11.59 -8.15
CA LEU A 252 5.86 -11.70 -6.70
C LEU A 252 5.98 -13.16 -6.31
N LEU A 253 6.87 -13.48 -5.37
CA LEU A 253 6.92 -14.78 -4.70
C LEU A 253 6.48 -14.60 -3.25
N ILE A 254 5.33 -15.17 -2.93
CA ILE A 254 4.69 -15.06 -1.61
C ILE A 254 4.87 -16.40 -0.90
N PRO A 255 5.58 -16.49 0.24
CA PRO A 255 5.63 -17.71 1.03
C PRO A 255 4.22 -18.23 1.35
N PHE A 256 3.99 -19.54 1.20
CA PHE A 256 2.68 -20.14 1.39
C PHE A 256 2.73 -21.44 2.23
N PRO A 257 1.81 -21.66 3.19
CA PRO A 257 0.71 -20.78 3.59
C PRO A 257 1.22 -19.46 4.17
N VAL A 258 0.42 -18.39 4.00
CA VAL A 258 0.74 -17.08 4.57
C VAL A 258 0.64 -17.19 6.09
N VAL A 259 1.76 -16.98 6.77
CA VAL A 259 1.85 -16.80 8.22
C VAL A 259 2.20 -15.35 8.51
N ASP A 260 1.65 -14.81 9.60
CA ASP A 260 1.68 -13.37 9.92
C ASP A 260 3.10 -12.78 9.83
N ALA A 261 3.20 -11.53 9.36
CA ALA A 261 4.45 -10.79 9.16
C ALA A 261 5.47 -11.44 8.19
N THR A 262 5.07 -12.42 7.37
CA THR A 262 5.96 -12.93 6.32
C THR A 262 6.23 -11.87 5.24
N SER A 263 7.50 -11.65 4.94
CA SER A 263 7.90 -10.87 3.78
C SER A 263 7.59 -11.65 2.50
N TYR A 264 7.06 -10.96 1.50
CA TYR A 264 7.00 -11.48 0.14
C TYR A 264 8.07 -10.79 -0.71
N PHE A 265 8.47 -11.44 -1.79
CA PHE A 265 9.57 -10.99 -2.61
C PHE A 265 9.04 -10.40 -3.90
N ILE A 266 9.47 -9.19 -4.24
CA ILE A 266 9.09 -8.45 -5.44
C ILE A 266 10.30 -8.37 -6.37
N PHE A 267 10.16 -8.95 -7.55
CA PHE A 267 11.16 -8.89 -8.61
C PHE A 267 10.62 -8.01 -9.73
N LYS A 268 11.35 -6.95 -10.07
CA LYS A 268 11.04 -6.19 -11.29
C LYS A 268 11.40 -7.05 -12.48
N THR A 269 10.48 -7.22 -13.42
CA THR A 269 10.75 -8.02 -14.62
C THR A 269 11.87 -7.43 -15.48
N SER A 270 12.07 -6.12 -15.41
CA SER A 270 13.20 -5.43 -16.05
C SER A 270 14.56 -5.96 -15.60
N ASP A 271 14.63 -6.51 -14.39
CA ASP A 271 15.88 -6.96 -13.77
C ASP A 271 16.14 -8.44 -14.09
N ILE A 272 15.17 -9.17 -14.65
CA ILE A 272 15.28 -10.58 -15.01
C ILE A 272 15.60 -10.67 -16.51
N LYS A 273 16.83 -11.05 -16.85
CA LYS A 273 17.31 -11.06 -18.24
C LYS A 273 17.09 -12.42 -18.92
N PRO A 274 17.01 -12.48 -20.26
CA PRO A 274 16.98 -13.75 -20.99
C PRO A 274 18.22 -14.62 -20.77
N ALA A 275 19.39 -14.00 -20.55
CA ALA A 275 20.63 -14.71 -20.20
C ALA A 275 20.55 -15.39 -18.82
N GLY A 276 19.66 -14.91 -17.95
CA GLY A 276 19.50 -15.35 -16.57
C GLY A 276 20.16 -14.42 -15.55
N VAL A 277 19.59 -14.40 -14.36
CA VAL A 277 20.06 -13.65 -13.20
C VAL A 277 19.89 -14.48 -11.94
N THR A 278 20.61 -14.10 -10.89
CA THR A 278 20.40 -14.63 -9.53
C THR A 278 19.91 -13.53 -8.61
N PHE A 279 19.23 -13.91 -7.53
CA PHE A 279 18.85 -13.01 -6.46
C PHE A 279 19.44 -13.54 -5.15
N PRO A 280 20.70 -13.21 -4.83
CA PRO A 280 21.43 -13.82 -3.71
C PRO A 280 20.73 -13.68 -2.35
N SER A 281 19.91 -12.63 -2.17
CA SER A 281 19.16 -12.37 -0.94
C SER A 281 17.77 -13.03 -0.86
N PHE A 282 17.36 -13.82 -1.88
CA PHE A 282 16.08 -14.54 -1.88
C PHE A 282 16.28 -16.03 -1.59
N GLU A 283 16.87 -16.77 -2.54
CA GLU A 283 17.29 -18.17 -2.38
C GLU A 283 18.50 -18.43 -3.28
N ALA A 284 19.69 -18.59 -2.68
CA ALA A 284 20.97 -18.60 -3.40
C ALA A 284 21.17 -19.79 -4.37
N GLY A 285 20.39 -20.86 -4.26
CA GLY A 285 20.50 -22.06 -5.11
C GLY A 285 19.69 -22.00 -6.40
N TYR A 286 19.08 -20.85 -6.72
CA TYR A 286 18.21 -20.71 -7.89
C TYR A 286 18.59 -19.49 -8.74
N GLY A 287 18.47 -19.68 -10.05
CA GLY A 287 18.51 -18.61 -11.04
C GLY A 287 17.17 -18.44 -11.75
N PHE A 288 17.02 -17.29 -12.39
CA PHE A 288 15.75 -16.85 -12.98
C PHE A 288 15.98 -16.28 -14.37
N LYS A 289 15.14 -16.66 -15.33
CA LYS A 289 15.15 -16.12 -16.70
C LYS A 289 13.78 -15.61 -17.07
N LEU A 290 13.77 -14.59 -17.92
CA LEU A 290 12.57 -14.10 -18.55
C LEU A 290 12.88 -13.88 -20.04
N ASN A 291 12.19 -14.63 -20.90
CA ASN A 291 12.27 -14.49 -22.35
C ASN A 291 10.86 -14.27 -22.90
N GLY A 292 10.53 -13.02 -23.24
CA GLY A 292 9.15 -12.65 -23.53
C GLY A 292 8.27 -12.84 -22.29
N SER A 293 7.21 -13.65 -22.40
CA SER A 293 6.33 -14.01 -21.30
C SER A 293 6.76 -15.27 -20.55
N GLN A 294 7.78 -15.99 -21.05
CA GLN A 294 8.23 -17.24 -20.48
C GLN A 294 9.19 -16.97 -19.31
N PHE A 295 8.76 -17.29 -18.10
CA PHE A 295 9.56 -17.18 -16.88
C PHE A 295 10.02 -18.55 -16.42
N ASP A 296 11.34 -18.73 -16.36
CA ASP A 296 11.95 -19.99 -15.98
C ASP A 296 12.72 -19.82 -14.68
N ILE A 297 12.57 -20.79 -13.78
CA ILE A 297 13.37 -20.93 -12.57
C ILE A 297 14.22 -22.19 -12.73
N TYR A 298 15.52 -22.08 -12.51
CA TYR A 298 16.46 -23.19 -12.64
C TYR A 298 17.34 -23.32 -11.40
N LYS A 299 17.82 -24.54 -11.13
CA LYS A 299 18.79 -24.79 -10.05
C LYS A 299 20.20 -24.42 -10.50
N LEU A 300 21.00 -23.90 -9.57
CA LEU A 300 22.41 -23.56 -9.77
C LEU A 300 23.34 -24.70 -9.34
#